data_AF-A0AAV3INS6-F1
#
_entry.id   AF-A0AAV3INS6-F1
#
_cell.length_a   1.000
_cell.length_b   1.000
_cell.length_c   1.000
_cell.angle_alpha   90.00
_cell.angle_beta   90.00
_cell.angle_gamma   90.00
#
_symmetry.space_group_name_H-M   'P 1'
#
loop_
_entity.id
_entity.type
_entity.pdbx_description
1 polymer ?
#
loop_
_entity_poly.entity_id
_entity_poly.type
_entity_poly.pdbx_seq_one_letter_code
_entity_poly.pdbx_strand_id
1 'polypeptide(L)'
;MNKLYKIILILTGVIFLFSGCSRDPIREVLKNVEGVPRKEKDRSINWYKMNPQISEKVKNACDQNTSKYFQREDCINAKASLNLLLLESSTDLSNNIRLSRDREYFNKISNK
;
A
#
# COMPACT_ATOMS: atom_id res chain seq x y z
N MET A 1 19.51 43.60 -16.01
CA MET A 1 19.24 42.14 -16.10
C MET A 1 18.93 41.77 -17.54
N ASN A 2 19.77 40.95 -18.16
CA ASN A 2 19.61 40.56 -19.57
C ASN A 2 18.31 39.79 -19.81
N LYS A 3 17.65 40.07 -20.94
CA LYS A 3 16.41 39.42 -21.41
C LYS A 3 16.54 37.88 -21.37
N LEU A 4 17.73 37.37 -21.66
CA LEU A 4 18.10 35.95 -21.60
C LEU A 4 18.03 35.36 -20.17
N TYR A 5 18.45 36.12 -19.16
CA TYR A 5 18.43 35.69 -17.75
C TYR A 5 17.01 35.55 -17.21
N LYS A 6 16.09 36.44 -17.62
CA LYS A 6 14.66 36.33 -17.29
C LYS A 6 14.03 35.09 -17.91
N ILE A 7 14.38 34.76 -19.15
CA ILE A 7 13.86 33.57 -19.86
C ILE A 7 14.33 32.29 -19.17
N ILE A 8 15.61 32.22 -18.78
CA ILE A 8 16.17 31.06 -18.06
C ILE A 8 15.47 30.84 -16.71
N LEU A 9 15.24 31.91 -15.93
CA LEU A 9 14.53 31.84 -14.65
C LEU A 9 13.07 31.38 -14.77
N ILE A 10 12.38 31.80 -15.83
CA ILE A 10 11.00 31.37 -16.10
C ILE A 10 10.98 29.89 -16.50
N LEU A 11 11.91 29.45 -17.36
CA LEU A 11 12.01 28.05 -17.79
C LEU A 11 12.35 27.11 -16.63
N THR A 12 13.30 27.46 -15.76
CA THR A 12 13.60 26.63 -14.58
C THR A 12 12.44 26.63 -13.58
N GLY A 13 11.76 27.77 -13.38
CA GLY A 13 10.56 27.84 -12.53
C GLY A 13 9.41 26.95 -13.02
N VAL A 14 9.20 26.87 -14.33
CA VAL A 14 8.17 26.01 -14.93
C VAL A 14 8.52 24.52 -14.79
N ILE A 15 9.79 24.13 -14.96
CA ILE A 15 10.22 22.74 -14.79
C ILE A 15 10.03 22.25 -13.34
N PHE A 16 10.27 23.12 -12.34
CA PHE A 16 10.03 22.79 -10.93
C PHE A 16 8.54 22.68 -10.55
N LEU A 17 7.64 23.36 -11.28
CA LEU A 17 6.20 23.27 -11.03
C LEU A 17 5.60 21.95 -11.53
N PHE A 18 6.17 21.34 -12.58
CA PHE A 18 5.65 20.08 -13.16
C PHE A 18 6.18 18.81 -12.50
N SER A 19 7.26 18.87 -11.70
CA SER A 19 7.78 17.70 -10.98
C SER A 19 7.01 17.37 -9.69
N GLY A 20 6.07 18.21 -9.28
CA GLY A 20 5.32 18.08 -8.01
C GLY A 20 4.11 17.13 -8.03
N CYS A 21 3.67 16.63 -9.20
CA CYS A 21 2.56 15.67 -9.29
C CYS A 21 3.08 14.25 -9.53
N SER A 22 3.88 13.70 -8.60
CA SER A 22 4.11 12.25 -8.60
C SER A 22 2.76 11.56 -8.40
N ARG A 23 2.26 10.82 -9.39
CA ARG A 23 1.04 10.03 -9.23
C ARG A 23 1.24 9.05 -8.08
N ASP A 24 0.33 9.06 -7.13
CA ASP A 24 0.35 8.14 -6.01
C ASP A 24 0.15 6.69 -6.51
N PRO A 25 1.17 5.81 -6.41
CA PRO A 25 1.14 4.48 -7.01
C PRO A 25 0.00 3.61 -6.46
N ILE A 26 -0.38 3.80 -5.20
CA ILE A 26 -1.52 3.09 -4.60
C ILE A 26 -2.83 3.50 -5.27
N ARG A 27 -3.01 4.81 -5.52
CA ARG A 27 -4.20 5.32 -6.23
C ARG A 27 -4.27 4.82 -7.66
N GLU A 28 -3.12 4.62 -8.31
CA GLU A 28 -3.05 4.04 -9.66
C GLU A 28 -3.46 2.56 -9.68
N VAL A 29 -2.98 1.77 -8.72
CA VAL A 29 -3.42 0.37 -8.54
C VAL A 29 -4.93 0.29 -8.37
N LEU A 30 -5.49 1.13 -7.48
CA LEU A 30 -6.92 1.10 -7.15
C LEU A 30 -7.83 1.63 -8.27
N LYS A 31 -7.34 2.52 -9.13
CA LYS A 31 -8.13 3.09 -10.24
C LYS A 31 -8.54 2.03 -11.28
N ASN A 32 -7.72 1.00 -11.44
CA ASN A 32 -7.90 -0.02 -12.48
C ASN A 32 -8.73 -1.22 -12.03
N VAL A 33 -9.36 -1.14 -10.85
CA VAL A 33 -10.14 -2.22 -10.26
C VAL A 33 -11.60 -1.79 -10.16
N GLU A 34 -12.49 -2.64 -10.65
CA GLU A 34 -13.93 -2.45 -10.54
C GLU A 34 -14.43 -2.74 -9.11
N GLY A 35 -15.40 -1.96 -8.64
CA GLY A 35 -16.01 -2.20 -7.31
C GLY A 35 -15.14 -1.75 -6.11
N VAL A 36 -14.05 -1.00 -6.34
CA VAL A 36 -13.25 -0.44 -5.24
C VAL A 36 -14.05 0.58 -4.44
N PRO A 37 -14.15 0.43 -3.10
CA PRO A 37 -14.73 1.44 -2.24
C PRO A 37 -14.04 2.79 -2.41
N ARG A 38 -14.84 3.84 -2.68
CA ARG A 38 -14.32 5.16 -3.04
C ARG A 38 -13.55 5.82 -1.89
N LYS A 39 -13.95 5.61 -0.63
CA LYS A 39 -13.26 6.17 0.53
C LYS A 39 -12.26 5.16 1.07
N GLU A 40 -11.10 5.66 1.51
CA GLU A 40 -10.02 4.82 2.05
C GLU A 40 -10.45 4.03 3.28
N LYS A 41 -11.11 4.69 4.23
CA LYS A 41 -11.69 4.06 5.41
C LYS A 41 -12.66 2.90 5.12
N ASP A 42 -13.27 2.85 3.93
CA ASP A 42 -14.22 1.80 3.55
C ASP A 42 -13.48 0.59 2.95
N ARG A 43 -12.19 0.73 2.58
CA ARG A 43 -11.30 -0.36 2.14
C ARG A 43 -10.68 -1.05 3.35
N SER A 44 -11.52 -1.77 4.06
CA SER A 44 -11.14 -2.51 5.26
C SER A 44 -10.18 -3.68 4.97
N ILE A 45 -9.58 -4.22 6.03
CA ILE A 45 -8.79 -5.45 5.99
C ILE A 45 -9.54 -6.61 5.32
N ASN A 46 -10.85 -6.74 5.56
CA ASN A 46 -11.67 -7.80 4.97
C ASN A 46 -11.86 -7.60 3.46
N TRP A 47 -12.02 -6.35 3.01
CA TRP A 47 -12.10 -6.06 1.59
C TRP A 47 -10.81 -6.46 0.88
N TYR A 48 -9.65 -6.08 1.44
CA TYR A 48 -8.35 -6.49 0.92
C TYR A 48 -8.14 -8.02 0.98
N LYS A 49 -8.61 -8.68 2.04
CA LYS A 49 -8.55 -10.14 2.17
C LYS A 49 -9.34 -10.85 1.06
N MET A 50 -10.50 -10.32 0.68
CA MET A 50 -11.31 -10.83 -0.45
C MET A 50 -10.68 -10.52 -1.82
N ASN A 51 -9.67 -9.64 -1.88
CA ASN A 51 -9.00 -9.20 -3.11
C ASN A 51 -7.47 -9.36 -3.01
N PRO A 52 -6.94 -10.58 -2.83
CA PRO A 52 -5.52 -10.80 -2.49
C PRO A 52 -4.54 -10.27 -3.55
N GLN A 53 -4.90 -10.33 -4.84
CA GLN A 53 -4.07 -9.79 -5.92
C GLN A 53 -3.92 -8.26 -5.83
N ILE A 54 -4.96 -7.56 -5.36
CA ILE A 54 -4.91 -6.11 -5.14
C ILE A 54 -4.05 -5.83 -3.92
N SER A 55 -4.23 -6.60 -2.84
CA SER A 55 -3.43 -6.48 -1.62
C SER A 55 -1.94 -6.59 -1.90
N GLU A 56 -1.53 -7.52 -2.77
CA GLU A 56 -0.14 -7.67 -3.17
C GLU A 56 0.39 -6.46 -3.97
N LYS A 57 -0.39 -5.97 -4.93
CA LYS A 57 -0.02 -4.76 -5.70
C LYS A 57 0.08 -3.52 -4.80
N VAL A 58 -0.87 -3.33 -3.89
CA VAL A 58 -0.86 -2.22 -2.93
C VAL A 58 0.32 -2.36 -1.96
N LYS A 59 0.56 -3.55 -1.40
CA LYS A 59 1.75 -3.82 -0.58
C LYS A 59 3.03 -3.41 -1.31
N ASN A 60 3.21 -3.86 -2.55
CA ASN A 60 4.41 -3.56 -3.32
C ASN A 60 4.57 -2.05 -3.57
N ALA A 61 3.46 -1.33 -3.82
CA ALA A 61 3.48 0.13 -3.91
C ALA A 61 3.84 0.81 -2.58
N CYS A 62 3.35 0.29 -1.45
CA CYS A 62 3.70 0.79 -0.12
C CYS A 62 5.18 0.59 0.21
N ASP A 63 5.77 -0.53 -0.24
CA ASP A 63 7.16 -0.89 0.03
C ASP A 63 8.17 -0.05 -0.77
N GLN A 64 7.72 0.66 -1.81
CA GLN A 64 8.56 1.60 -2.57
C GLN A 64 9.02 2.81 -1.74
N ASN A 65 8.21 3.24 -0.76
CA ASN A 65 8.57 4.34 0.13
C ASN A 65 7.89 4.15 1.49
N THR A 66 8.52 3.37 2.35
CA THR A 66 7.98 3.02 3.67
C THR A 66 7.80 4.23 4.56
N SER A 67 8.71 5.21 4.55
CA SER A 67 8.57 6.42 5.39
C SER A 67 7.37 7.27 5.02
N LYS A 68 6.99 7.29 3.75
CA LYS A 68 5.79 7.98 3.26
C LYS A 68 4.50 7.21 3.54
N TYR A 69 4.54 5.88 3.46
CA TYR A 69 3.32 5.06 3.37
C TYR A 69 3.02 4.21 4.61
N PHE A 70 3.88 4.16 5.62
CA PHE A 70 3.69 3.25 6.76
C PHE A 70 2.42 3.50 7.59
N GLN A 71 1.93 4.74 7.67
CA GLN A 71 0.70 5.08 8.42
C GLN A 71 -0.56 5.07 7.54
N ARG A 72 -0.43 4.77 6.24
CA ARG A 72 -1.56 4.80 5.34
C ARG A 72 -2.45 3.59 5.56
N GLU A 73 -3.76 3.79 5.68
CA GLU A 73 -4.73 2.72 5.96
C GLU A 73 -4.70 1.66 4.86
N ASP A 74 -4.62 2.06 3.59
CA ASP A 74 -4.49 1.12 2.46
C ASP A 74 -3.29 0.16 2.65
N CYS A 75 -2.16 0.68 3.13
CA CYS A 75 -0.94 -0.12 3.34
C CYS A 75 -1.07 -1.06 4.54
N ILE A 76 -1.63 -0.56 5.63
CA ILE A 76 -1.87 -1.34 6.84
C ILE A 76 -2.84 -2.49 6.52
N ASN A 77 -3.97 -2.18 5.89
CA ASN A 77 -5.01 -3.15 5.59
C ASN A 77 -4.58 -4.17 4.55
N ALA A 78 -3.89 -3.75 3.47
CA ALA A 78 -3.38 -4.67 2.46
C ALA A 78 -2.37 -5.67 3.06
N LYS A 79 -1.37 -5.18 3.81
CA LYS A 79 -0.35 -6.05 4.45
C LYS A 79 -0.98 -6.98 5.49
N ALA A 80 -1.85 -6.45 6.35
CA ALA A 80 -2.52 -7.25 7.37
C ALA A 80 -3.42 -8.32 6.75
N SER A 81 -4.11 -8.03 5.64
CA SER A 81 -4.94 -9.01 4.94
C SER A 81 -4.14 -10.19 4.38
N LEU A 82 -2.96 -9.94 3.80
CA LEU A 82 -2.07 -10.99 3.29
C LEU A 82 -1.54 -11.86 4.43
N ASN A 83 -1.17 -11.23 5.55
CA ASN A 83 -0.77 -11.98 6.74
C ASN A 83 -1.91 -12.85 7.28
N LEU A 84 -3.14 -12.33 7.36
CA LEU A 84 -4.31 -13.12 7.78
C LEU A 84 -4.53 -14.34 6.87
N LEU A 85 -4.44 -14.17 5.56
CA LEU A 85 -4.54 -15.30 4.61
C LEU A 85 -3.48 -16.37 4.88
N LEU A 86 -2.24 -15.96 5.17
CA LEU A 86 -1.19 -16.91 5.55
C LEU A 86 -1.55 -17.63 6.85
N LEU A 87 -1.98 -16.90 7.88
CA LEU A 87 -2.35 -17.47 9.18
C LEU A 87 -3.46 -18.52 9.05
N GLU A 88 -4.48 -18.25 8.23
CA GLU A 88 -5.63 -19.12 7.98
C GLU A 88 -5.33 -20.29 7.02
N SER A 89 -4.25 -20.21 6.24
CA SER A 89 -3.84 -21.27 5.31
C SER A 89 -3.08 -22.41 5.99
N SER A 90 -2.92 -23.53 5.29
CA SER A 90 -2.05 -24.64 5.69
C SER A 90 -0.57 -24.43 5.32
N THR A 91 -0.19 -23.24 4.86
CA THR A 91 1.19 -22.92 4.46
C THR A 91 2.15 -23.12 5.62
N ASP A 92 3.30 -23.75 5.39
CA ASP A 92 4.34 -23.81 6.42
C ASP A 92 4.90 -22.41 6.71
N LEU A 93 4.84 -22.01 7.98
CA LEU A 93 5.32 -20.72 8.47
C LEU A 93 6.53 -20.86 9.40
N SER A 94 7.13 -22.04 9.50
CA SER A 94 8.30 -22.32 10.35
C SER A 94 9.45 -21.32 10.14
N ASN A 95 9.65 -20.89 8.89
CA ASN A 95 10.67 -19.89 8.51
C ASN A 95 10.26 -18.44 8.78
N ASN A 96 9.02 -18.16 9.20
CA ASN A 96 8.53 -16.85 9.58
C ASN A 96 8.09 -16.85 11.04
N ILE A 97 9.06 -16.67 11.94
CA ILE A 97 8.87 -16.76 13.41
C ILE A 97 7.68 -15.91 13.89
N ARG A 98 7.51 -14.71 13.33
CA ARG A 98 6.41 -13.81 13.69
C ARG A 98 5.06 -14.41 13.32
N LEU A 99 4.86 -14.77 12.05
CA LEU A 99 3.58 -15.33 11.61
C LEU A 99 3.32 -16.71 12.21
N SER A 100 4.35 -17.52 12.46
CA SER A 100 4.20 -18.80 13.17
C SER A 100 3.61 -18.61 14.57
N ARG A 101 4.16 -17.65 15.34
CA ARG A 101 3.66 -17.33 16.69
C ARG A 101 2.25 -16.74 16.64
N ASP A 102 1.98 -15.86 15.68
CA ASP A 102 0.65 -15.28 15.49
C ASP A 102 -0.38 -16.38 15.19
N ARG A 103 -0.03 -17.41 14.39
CA ARG A 103 -0.91 -18.55 14.09
C ARG A 103 -1.17 -19.39 15.34
N GLU A 104 -0.15 -19.69 16.13
CA GLU A 104 -0.31 -20.41 17.40
C GLU A 104 -1.27 -19.68 18.34
N TYR A 105 -1.14 -18.36 18.45
CA TYR A 105 -2.03 -17.54 19.27
C TYR A 105 -3.47 -17.55 18.73
N PHE A 106 -3.63 -17.38 17.42
CA PHE A 106 -4.93 -17.42 16.76
C PHE A 106 -5.64 -18.75 17.01
N ASN A 107 -4.94 -19.88 16.80
CA ASN A 107 -5.48 -21.22 17.05
C ASN A 107 -5.85 -21.45 18.52
N LYS A 108 -5.10 -20.90 19.47
CA LYS A 108 -5.43 -20.98 20.91
C LYS A 108 -6.71 -20.23 21.26
N ILE A 109 -7.02 -19.14 20.55
CA ILE A 109 -8.27 -18.39 20.76
C ILE A 109 -9.43 -19.08 20.08
N SER A 110 -9.27 -19.54 18.83
CA SER A 110 -10.35 -20.17 18.06
C SER A 110 -10.82 -21.50 18.62
N ASN A 111 -9.95 -22.20 19.37
CA ASN A 111 -10.28 -23.49 20.01
C ASN A 111 -10.77 -23.34 21.47
N LYS A 112 -11.05 -22.11 21.94
CA LYS A 112 -11.75 -21.84 23.19
C LYS A 112 -13.23 -21.59 22.92
#